data_AF-A0A419DTV1-F1
#
_entry.id   AF-A0A419DTV1-F1
#
_cell.length_a   1.000
_cell.length_b   1.000
_cell.length_c   1.000
_cell.angle_alpha   90.00
_cell.angle_beta   90.00
_cell.angle_gamma   90.00
#
_symmetry.space_group_name_H-M   'P 1'
#
loop_
_entity.id
_entity.type
_entity.pdbx_description
1 polymer ?
#
loop_
_entity_poly.entity_id
_entity_poly.type
_entity_poly.pdbx_seq_one_letter_code
_entity_poly.pdbx_strand_id
1 'polypeptide(L)'
;MKNIKINIFFLFLLTAATVMFIGQGKLFAHCDTLDGPVIQDARTALEKGDVTPVLKWVKKDAEQEIRVVFDKTLAERKSNKDAADIKFFETLVRIHRAGEGASFTGLKPSGTVEAIIAGADKALETGSIDALTQEMATHLTSGVKERFERAFELRKHKDESVEAGREYVEAYVEYVHYVEGLHDMIGGKEGHNHEE
;
A
#
# COMPACT_ATOMS: atom_id res chain seq x y z
N MET A 1 -17.13 -2.58 -44.26
CA MET A 1 -17.03 -2.48 -42.80
C MET A 1 -15.62 -2.90 -42.40
N LYS A 2 -14.79 -1.98 -41.87
CA LYS A 2 -13.42 -2.30 -41.46
C LYS A 2 -13.48 -3.02 -40.10
N ASN A 3 -13.04 -4.27 -40.07
CA ASN A 3 -12.88 -5.04 -38.84
C ASN A 3 -11.74 -4.42 -38.02
N ILE A 4 -12.11 -3.73 -36.94
CA ILE A 4 -11.16 -3.28 -35.92
C ILE A 4 -10.73 -4.53 -35.17
N LYS A 5 -9.54 -5.04 -35.47
CA LYS A 5 -8.89 -6.06 -34.64
C LYS A 5 -8.42 -5.37 -33.37
N ILE A 6 -9.17 -5.56 -32.27
CA ILE A 6 -8.72 -5.13 -30.94
C ILE A 6 -7.53 -6.02 -30.60
N ASN A 7 -6.34 -5.42 -30.60
CA ASN A 7 -5.10 -6.11 -30.30
C ASN A 7 -5.11 -6.46 -28.80
N ILE A 8 -5.07 -7.75 -28.45
CA ILE A 8 -5.11 -8.24 -27.05
C ILE A 8 -3.96 -7.61 -26.23
N PHE A 9 -2.87 -7.24 -26.92
CA PHE A 9 -1.74 -6.47 -26.40
C PHE A 9 -2.14 -5.09 -25.83
N PHE A 10 -3.09 -4.40 -26.45
CA PHE A 10 -3.61 -3.11 -25.98
C PHE A 10 -4.51 -3.25 -24.73
N LEU A 11 -5.14 -4.40 -24.53
CA LEU A 11 -5.96 -4.68 -23.35
C LEU A 11 -5.10 -4.98 -22.11
N PHE A 12 -3.93 -5.60 -22.30
CA PHE A 12 -2.95 -5.89 -21.25
C PHE A 12 -2.16 -4.64 -20.78
N LEU A 13 -1.86 -3.71 -21.71
CA LEU A 13 -1.24 -2.42 -21.37
C LEU A 13 -2.14 -1.52 -20.52
N LEU A 14 -3.47 -1.59 -20.72
CA LEU A 14 -4.42 -0.81 -19.93
C LEU A 14 -4.57 -1.32 -18.49
N THR A 15 -4.43 -2.63 -18.26
CA THR A 15 -4.56 -3.25 -16.94
C THR A 15 -3.30 -3.08 -16.08
N ALA A 16 -2.10 -3.15 -16.68
CA ALA A 16 -0.85 -2.91 -15.95
C ALA A 16 -0.73 -1.44 -15.46
N ALA A 17 -1.14 -0.47 -16.27
CA ALA A 17 -1.14 0.94 -15.88
C ALA A 17 -2.17 1.28 -14.78
N THR A 18 -3.28 0.54 -14.68
CA THR A 18 -4.28 0.73 -13.61
C THR A 18 -3.83 0.13 -12.28
N VAL A 19 -3.07 -0.98 -12.27
CA VAL A 19 -2.55 -1.59 -11.03
C VAL A 19 -1.51 -0.69 -10.35
N MET A 20 -0.69 0.03 -11.12
CA MET A 20 0.35 0.93 -10.56
C MET A 20 -0.24 2.16 -9.83
N PHE A 21 -1.44 2.62 -10.24
CA PHE A 21 -2.14 3.73 -9.56
C PHE A 21 -2.86 3.30 -8.26
N ILE A 22 -3.24 2.04 -8.12
CA ILE A 22 -4.03 1.55 -6.98
C ILE A 22 -3.14 1.37 -5.73
N GLY A 23 -1.85 1.07 -5.89
CA GLY A 23 -0.91 0.84 -4.79
C GLY A 23 -0.51 2.09 -4.02
N GLN A 24 -0.35 3.23 -4.72
CA GLN A 24 0.04 4.50 -4.08
C GLN A 24 -1.01 4.97 -3.08
N GLY A 25 -2.30 4.82 -3.40
CA GLY A 25 -3.40 5.26 -2.53
C GLY A 25 -3.44 4.60 -1.15
N LYS A 26 -2.91 3.38 -1.01
CA LYS A 26 -2.95 2.61 0.25
C LYS A 26 -1.90 3.05 1.27
N LEU A 27 -0.65 3.25 0.83
CA LEU A 27 0.41 3.84 1.67
C LEU A 27 0.02 5.25 2.12
N PHE A 28 -0.63 5.99 1.24
CA PHE A 28 -1.18 7.31 1.51
C PHE A 28 -2.36 7.30 2.49
N ALA A 29 -3.21 6.27 2.47
CA ALA A 29 -4.32 6.14 3.40
C ALA A 29 -3.85 5.91 4.84
N HIS A 30 -2.72 5.23 5.02
CA HIS A 30 -2.13 4.98 6.34
C HIS A 30 -1.77 6.27 7.09
N CYS A 31 -1.28 7.30 6.39
CA CYS A 31 -0.97 8.60 7.01
C CYS A 31 -2.23 9.40 7.40
N ASP A 32 -3.40 9.01 6.90
CA ASP A 32 -4.70 9.64 7.17
C ASP A 32 -5.50 8.92 8.27
N THR A 33 -5.03 7.77 8.78
CA THR A 33 -5.77 6.99 9.78
C THR A 33 -5.58 7.51 11.20
N LEU A 34 -6.59 7.32 12.06
CA LEU A 34 -6.55 7.70 13.48
C LEU A 34 -5.51 6.93 14.31
N ASP A 35 -5.04 5.79 13.80
CA ASP A 35 -3.96 4.97 14.35
C ASP A 35 -2.62 5.14 13.60
N GLY A 36 -2.59 5.90 12.52
CA GLY A 36 -1.41 6.15 11.69
C GLY A 36 -0.37 7.05 12.35
N PRO A 37 0.87 7.06 11.83
CA PRO A 37 2.05 7.63 12.49
C PRO A 37 1.95 9.16 12.66
N VAL A 38 1.33 9.85 11.70
CA VAL A 38 1.06 11.30 11.79
C VAL A 38 0.21 11.61 13.03
N ILE A 39 -0.84 10.83 13.26
CA ILE A 39 -1.75 11.01 14.40
C ILE A 39 -1.11 10.56 15.71
N GLN A 40 -0.27 9.52 15.71
CA GLN A 40 0.46 9.10 16.93
C GLN A 40 1.41 10.20 17.42
N ASP A 41 2.15 10.84 16.50
CA ASP A 41 2.98 11.98 16.85
C ASP A 41 2.15 13.20 17.26
N ALA A 42 0.99 13.42 16.63
CA ALA A 42 0.08 14.49 17.03
C ALA A 42 -0.46 14.31 18.45
N ARG A 43 -0.87 13.10 18.83
CA ARG A 43 -1.27 12.77 20.21
C ARG A 43 -0.14 13.05 21.18
N THR A 44 1.07 12.56 20.88
CA THR A 44 2.25 12.77 21.71
C THR A 44 2.57 14.25 21.88
N ALA A 45 2.54 15.02 20.78
CA ALA A 45 2.78 16.45 20.77
C ALA A 45 1.76 17.18 21.65
N LEU A 46 0.47 16.92 21.45
CA LEU A 46 -0.61 17.54 22.20
C LEU A 46 -0.52 17.19 23.70
N GLU A 47 -0.29 15.94 24.08
CA GLU A 47 -0.10 15.55 25.49
C GLU A 47 1.09 16.25 26.15
N LYS A 48 2.19 16.44 25.42
CA LYS A 48 3.39 17.10 25.95
C LYS A 48 3.33 18.63 25.86
N GLY A 49 2.37 19.19 25.11
CA GLY A 49 2.35 20.60 24.77
C GLY A 49 3.55 21.05 23.92
N ASP A 50 4.17 20.10 23.21
CA ASP A 50 5.34 20.34 22.36
C ASP A 50 5.01 19.99 20.92
N VAL A 51 4.98 20.99 20.05
CA VAL A 51 4.65 20.83 18.61
C VAL A 51 5.75 20.11 17.83
N THR A 52 6.98 20.03 18.35
CA THR A 52 8.15 19.55 17.60
C THR A 52 7.95 18.19 16.90
N PRO A 53 7.34 17.15 17.52
CA PRO A 53 7.13 15.86 16.89
C PRO A 53 6.31 15.91 15.60
N VAL A 54 5.36 16.86 15.47
CA VAL A 54 4.47 16.92 14.29
C VAL A 54 5.09 17.62 13.09
N LEU A 55 6.10 18.48 13.31
CA LEU A 55 6.62 19.35 12.25
C LEU A 55 7.37 18.60 11.15
N LYS A 56 7.89 17.40 11.46
CA LYS A 56 8.53 16.52 10.47
C LYS A 56 7.57 15.98 9.41
N TRP A 57 6.26 16.00 9.69
CA TRP A 57 5.23 15.49 8.78
C TRP A 57 4.76 16.52 7.76
N VAL A 58 5.19 17.78 7.86
CA VAL A 58 4.74 18.84 6.94
C VAL A 58 5.92 19.44 6.19
N LYS A 59 5.63 20.09 5.06
CA LYS A 59 6.64 20.88 4.35
C LYS A 59 7.01 22.12 5.18
N LYS A 60 8.24 22.60 4.97
CA LYS A 60 8.84 23.71 5.73
C LYS A 60 8.01 25.00 5.69
N ASP A 61 7.35 25.28 4.57
CA ASP A 61 6.49 26.45 4.39
C ASP A 61 5.18 26.38 5.19
N ALA A 62 4.69 25.17 5.48
CA ALA A 62 3.50 24.95 6.32
C ALA A 62 3.79 24.91 7.83
N GLU A 63 5.08 24.92 8.23
CA GLU A 63 5.50 24.74 9.62
C GLU A 63 4.91 25.82 10.56
N GLN A 64 4.87 27.08 10.09
CA GLN A 64 4.28 28.19 10.86
C GLN A 64 2.77 28.06 11.02
N GLU A 65 2.05 27.55 9.99
CA GLU A 65 0.61 27.28 10.08
C GLU A 65 0.33 26.25 11.16
N ILE A 66 1.09 25.14 11.18
CA ILE A 66 0.93 24.09 12.19
C ILE A 66 1.18 24.61 13.60
N ARG A 67 2.20 25.44 13.82
CA ARG A 67 2.47 26.04 15.15
C ARG A 67 1.29 26.86 15.65
N VAL A 68 0.74 27.73 14.80
CA VAL A 68 -0.42 28.58 15.15
C VAL A 68 -1.65 27.73 15.48
N VAL A 69 -1.93 26.71 14.65
CA VAL A 69 -3.08 25.82 14.89
C VAL A 69 -2.87 25.01 16.17
N PHE A 70 -1.66 24.54 16.44
CA PHE A 70 -1.32 23.78 17.64
C PHE A 70 -1.57 24.57 18.92
N ASP A 71 -1.09 25.83 18.99
CA ASP A 71 -1.31 26.70 20.15
C ASP A 71 -2.81 26.96 20.39
N LYS A 72 -3.56 27.17 19.31
CA LYS A 72 -5.02 27.32 19.38
C LYS A 72 -5.69 26.04 19.88
N THR A 73 -5.26 24.88 19.41
CA THR A 73 -5.77 23.58 19.87
C THR A 73 -5.52 23.41 21.37
N LEU A 74 -4.32 23.71 21.89
CA LEU A 74 -4.05 23.61 23.33
C LEU A 74 -4.97 24.50 24.17
N ALA A 75 -5.36 25.67 23.67
CA ALA A 75 -6.35 26.53 24.33
C ALA A 75 -7.77 25.91 24.29
N GLU A 76 -8.21 25.42 23.13
CA GLU A 76 -9.54 24.81 22.93
C GLU A 76 -9.71 23.49 23.73
N ARG A 77 -8.63 22.71 23.88
CA ARG A 77 -8.60 21.46 24.66
C ARG A 77 -9.06 21.61 26.11
N LYS A 78 -8.91 22.80 26.70
CA LYS A 78 -9.35 23.08 28.08
C LYS A 78 -10.86 22.97 28.24
N SER A 79 -11.62 23.15 27.17
CA SER A 79 -13.09 23.08 27.16
C SER A 79 -13.60 21.75 26.62
N ASN A 80 -13.02 21.25 25.52
CA ASN A 80 -13.37 19.96 24.95
C ASN A 80 -12.14 19.36 24.27
N LYS A 81 -11.48 18.43 24.97
CA LYS A 81 -10.26 17.78 24.51
C LYS A 81 -10.48 17.03 23.18
N ASP A 82 -11.48 16.16 23.13
CA ASP A 82 -11.68 15.28 21.97
C ASP A 82 -12.02 16.08 20.70
N ALA A 83 -12.89 17.09 20.81
CA ALA A 83 -13.23 17.93 19.67
C ALA A 83 -12.05 18.77 19.17
N ALA A 84 -11.23 19.30 20.08
CA ALA A 84 -10.04 20.06 19.74
C ALA A 84 -8.97 19.17 19.07
N ASP A 85 -8.76 17.96 19.59
CA ASP A 85 -7.80 17.00 19.07
C ASP A 85 -8.19 16.56 17.64
N ILE A 86 -9.46 16.19 17.42
CA ILE A 86 -9.94 15.82 16.08
C ILE A 86 -9.74 16.94 15.06
N LYS A 87 -10.07 18.19 15.42
CA LYS A 87 -9.88 19.35 14.53
C LYS A 87 -8.40 19.60 14.19
N PHE A 88 -7.51 19.38 15.16
CA PHE A 88 -6.07 19.45 14.91
C PHE A 88 -5.62 18.33 13.96
N PHE A 89 -6.06 17.10 14.20
CA PHE A 89 -5.74 15.95 13.35
C PHE A 89 -6.18 16.17 11.91
N GLU A 90 -7.41 16.61 11.68
CA GLU A 90 -7.91 16.95 10.34
C GLU A 90 -7.04 17.99 9.64
N THR A 91 -6.63 19.03 10.38
CA THR A 91 -5.80 20.12 9.84
C THR A 91 -4.40 19.63 9.50
N LEU A 92 -3.74 18.93 10.43
CA LEU A 92 -2.40 18.39 10.25
C LEU A 92 -2.35 17.41 9.07
N VAL A 93 -3.28 16.46 9.04
CA VAL A 93 -3.37 15.47 7.96
C VAL A 93 -3.64 16.15 6.62
N ARG A 94 -4.58 17.09 6.55
CA ARG A 94 -4.84 17.85 5.31
C ARG A 94 -3.58 18.53 4.77
N ILE A 95 -2.78 19.15 5.64
CA ILE A 95 -1.53 19.83 5.26
C ILE A 95 -0.45 18.84 4.83
N HIS A 96 -0.28 17.76 5.60
CA HIS A 96 0.64 16.67 5.27
C HIS A 96 0.37 16.13 3.87
N ARG A 97 -0.90 15.78 3.58
CA ARG A 97 -1.35 15.23 2.30
C ARG A 97 -1.17 16.19 1.14
N ALA A 98 -1.47 17.47 1.35
CA ALA A 98 -1.18 18.50 0.35
C ALA A 98 0.33 18.57 0.03
N GLY A 99 1.19 18.39 1.04
CA GLY A 99 2.64 18.30 0.86
C GLY A 99 3.11 17.07 0.08
N GLU A 100 2.31 16.02 0.02
CA GLU A 100 2.52 14.83 -0.81
C GLU A 100 1.91 14.94 -2.21
N GLY A 101 1.22 16.05 -2.50
CA GLY A 101 0.45 16.21 -3.74
C GLY A 101 -0.87 15.43 -3.77
N ALA A 102 -1.36 15.00 -2.61
CA ALA A 102 -2.58 14.21 -2.47
C ALA A 102 -3.74 15.01 -1.86
N SER A 103 -4.96 14.66 -2.25
CA SER A 103 -6.18 15.30 -1.69
C SER A 103 -6.56 14.69 -0.35
N PHE A 104 -6.98 15.53 0.59
CA PHE A 104 -7.55 15.09 1.86
C PHE A 104 -9.02 14.67 1.69
N THR A 105 -9.35 13.45 2.13
CA THR A 105 -10.70 12.86 2.01
C THR A 105 -11.31 12.50 3.36
N GLY A 106 -10.90 13.21 4.42
CA GLY A 106 -11.29 12.94 5.80
C GLY A 106 -10.36 11.93 6.49
N LEU A 107 -10.32 12.02 7.82
CA LEU A 107 -9.62 11.04 8.66
C LEU A 107 -10.23 9.66 8.49
N LYS A 108 -9.39 8.64 8.38
CA LYS A 108 -9.82 7.24 8.27
C LYS A 108 -9.93 6.62 9.66
N PRO A 109 -10.91 5.74 9.91
CA PRO A 109 -11.05 5.07 11.19
C PRO A 109 -9.85 4.16 11.47
N SER A 110 -9.54 3.95 12.75
CA SER A 110 -8.51 2.98 13.17
C SER A 110 -8.84 1.56 12.70
N GLY A 111 -7.81 0.73 12.55
CA GLY A 111 -7.94 -0.66 12.07
C GLY A 111 -8.14 -0.78 10.56
N THR A 112 -7.95 0.30 9.80
CA THR A 112 -7.99 0.29 8.32
C THR A 112 -6.62 0.17 7.68
N VAL A 113 -5.55 0.16 8.49
CA VAL A 113 -4.18 -0.06 8.03
C VAL A 113 -4.00 -1.53 7.64
N GLU A 114 -3.44 -1.78 6.46
CA GLU A 114 -3.14 -3.15 6.02
C GLU A 114 -2.07 -3.77 6.92
N ALA A 115 -2.23 -5.06 7.26
CA ALA A 115 -1.35 -5.75 8.20
C ALA A 115 0.13 -5.66 7.81
N ILE A 116 0.44 -5.73 6.51
CA ILE A 116 1.82 -5.64 6.00
C ILE A 116 2.44 -4.26 6.22
N ILE A 117 1.63 -3.19 6.17
CA ILE A 117 2.08 -1.81 6.42
C ILE A 117 2.32 -1.64 7.93
N ALA A 118 1.37 -2.08 8.76
CA ALA A 118 1.55 -2.06 10.21
C ALA A 118 2.76 -2.89 10.67
N GLY A 119 3.05 -4.01 9.99
CA GLY A 119 4.26 -4.80 10.20
C GLY A 119 5.54 -4.04 9.86
N ALA A 120 5.52 -3.21 8.82
CA ALA A 120 6.65 -2.35 8.46
C ALA A 120 6.90 -1.25 9.49
N ASP A 121 5.87 -0.57 9.99
CA ASP A 121 6.03 0.43 11.05
C ASP A 121 6.58 -0.19 12.33
N LYS A 122 6.04 -1.36 12.72
CA LYS A 122 6.53 -2.11 13.87
C LYS A 122 7.98 -2.52 13.72
N ALA A 123 8.42 -2.88 12.52
CA ALA A 123 9.81 -3.21 12.27
C ALA A 123 10.75 -2.01 12.49
N LEU A 124 10.33 -0.81 12.07
CA LEU A 124 11.06 0.43 12.34
C LEU A 124 11.06 0.81 13.83
N GLU A 125 9.92 0.65 14.51
CA GLU A 125 9.79 0.94 15.94
C GLU A 125 10.65 0.02 16.81
N THR A 126 10.64 -1.28 16.50
CA THR A 126 11.35 -2.30 17.28
C THR A 126 12.80 -2.53 16.85
N GLY A 127 13.19 -2.02 15.67
CA GLY A 127 14.50 -2.24 15.08
C GLY A 127 14.72 -3.68 14.58
N SER A 128 13.66 -4.48 14.41
CA SER A 128 13.74 -5.86 13.92
C SER A 128 12.80 -6.08 12.74
N ILE A 129 13.37 -6.57 11.63
CA ILE A 129 12.65 -6.82 10.38
C ILE A 129 12.16 -8.28 10.25
N ASP A 130 12.61 -9.16 11.14
CA ASP A 130 12.54 -10.62 10.97
C ASP A 130 11.11 -11.16 10.88
N ALA A 131 10.20 -10.62 11.70
CA ALA A 131 8.81 -11.05 11.68
C ALA A 131 8.13 -10.68 10.34
N LEU A 132 8.40 -9.48 9.83
CA LEU A 132 7.84 -9.01 8.56
C LEU A 132 8.38 -9.82 7.38
N THR A 133 9.69 -10.04 7.33
CA THR A 133 10.31 -10.81 6.24
C THR A 133 9.88 -12.28 6.26
N GLN A 134 9.69 -12.86 7.44
CA GLN A 134 9.16 -14.22 7.58
C GLN A 134 7.72 -14.32 7.06
N GLU A 135 6.85 -13.35 7.38
CA GLU A 135 5.49 -13.29 6.87
C GLU A 135 5.49 -13.15 5.33
N MET A 136 6.29 -12.24 4.80
CA MET A 136 6.44 -12.04 3.35
C MET A 136 6.92 -13.32 2.64
N ALA A 137 7.96 -13.97 3.18
CA ALA A 137 8.48 -15.22 2.63
C ALA A 137 7.43 -16.34 2.65
N THR A 138 6.59 -16.38 3.70
CA THR A 138 5.51 -17.36 3.83
C THR A 138 4.43 -17.15 2.77
N HIS A 139 3.99 -15.91 2.55
CA HIS A 139 3.02 -15.58 1.50
C HIS A 139 3.57 -15.92 0.11
N LEU A 140 4.80 -15.52 -0.19
CA LEU A 140 5.47 -15.82 -1.46
C LEU A 140 5.54 -17.33 -1.70
N THR A 141 6.09 -18.06 -0.74
CA THR A 141 6.30 -19.50 -0.86
C THR A 141 4.97 -20.24 -1.03
N SER A 142 3.94 -19.85 -0.28
CA SER A 142 2.63 -20.48 -0.36
C SER A 142 1.98 -20.27 -1.73
N GLY A 143 2.03 -19.02 -2.26
CA GLY A 143 1.45 -18.70 -3.57
C GLY A 143 2.13 -19.41 -4.73
N VAL A 144 3.45 -19.61 -4.66
CA VAL A 144 4.22 -20.40 -5.65
C VAL A 144 3.87 -21.88 -5.54
N LYS A 145 3.83 -22.43 -4.31
CA LYS A 145 3.59 -23.84 -4.06
C LYS A 145 2.19 -24.27 -4.51
N GLU A 146 1.15 -23.51 -4.18
CA GLU A 146 -0.24 -23.80 -4.56
C GLU A 146 -0.39 -23.94 -6.08
N ARG A 147 0.16 -22.98 -6.83
CA ARG A 147 0.09 -22.98 -8.30
C ARG A 147 0.92 -24.10 -8.92
N PHE A 148 2.10 -24.37 -8.36
CA PHE A 148 2.93 -25.50 -8.77
C PHE A 148 2.18 -26.82 -8.57
N GLU A 149 1.60 -27.05 -7.40
CA GLU A 149 0.87 -28.29 -7.08
C GLU A 149 -0.30 -28.51 -8.04
N ARG A 150 -1.09 -27.47 -8.32
CA ARG A 150 -2.18 -27.54 -9.31
C ARG A 150 -1.67 -27.87 -10.72
N ALA A 151 -0.67 -27.14 -11.20
CA ALA A 151 -0.11 -27.39 -12.54
C ALA A 151 0.52 -28.77 -12.65
N PHE A 152 1.20 -29.23 -11.59
CA PHE A 152 1.85 -30.54 -11.55
C PHE A 152 0.84 -31.69 -11.50
N GLU A 153 -0.27 -31.53 -10.78
CA GLU A 153 -1.33 -32.54 -10.76
C GLU A 153 -1.96 -32.72 -12.15
N LEU A 154 -2.39 -31.61 -12.78
CA LEU A 154 -2.98 -31.64 -14.12
C LEU A 154 -2.00 -32.15 -15.18
N ARG A 155 -0.69 -31.89 -15.00
CA ARG A 155 0.36 -32.40 -15.87
C ARG A 155 0.33 -33.92 -16.01
N LYS A 156 -0.09 -34.66 -14.97
CA LYS A 156 -0.15 -36.13 -14.99
C LYS A 156 -1.17 -36.66 -15.99
N HIS A 157 -2.19 -35.87 -16.29
CA HIS A 157 -3.34 -36.23 -17.12
C HIS A 157 -3.38 -35.50 -18.47
N LYS A 158 -2.40 -34.62 -18.74
CA LYS A 158 -2.42 -33.69 -19.89
C LYS A 158 -2.53 -34.35 -21.27
N ASP A 159 -2.17 -35.62 -21.38
CA ASP A 159 -2.17 -36.37 -22.65
C ASP A 159 -3.35 -37.37 -22.74
N GLU A 160 -4.27 -37.37 -21.78
CA GLU A 160 -5.47 -38.24 -21.76
C GLU A 160 -6.57 -37.75 -22.71
N SER A 161 -6.68 -36.43 -22.92
CA SER A 161 -7.60 -35.81 -23.88
C SER A 161 -7.16 -34.39 -24.23
N VAL A 162 -7.76 -33.81 -25.27
CA VAL A 162 -7.52 -32.40 -25.65
C VAL A 162 -7.98 -31.46 -24.54
N GLU A 163 -9.10 -31.78 -23.88
CA GLU A 163 -9.66 -31.02 -22.77
C GLU A 163 -8.71 -31.05 -21.56
N ALA A 164 -8.23 -32.23 -21.15
CA ALA A 164 -7.26 -32.37 -20.06
C ALA A 164 -5.94 -31.63 -20.37
N GLY A 165 -5.50 -31.67 -21.63
CA GLY A 165 -4.34 -30.89 -22.09
C GLY A 165 -4.56 -29.37 -21.97
N ARG A 166 -5.76 -28.87 -22.27
CA ARG A 166 -6.09 -27.43 -22.14
C ARG A 166 -6.12 -26.99 -20.68
N GLU A 167 -6.70 -27.79 -19.79
CA GLU A 167 -6.70 -27.50 -18.35
C GLU A 167 -5.27 -27.42 -17.78
N TYR A 168 -4.41 -28.36 -18.19
CA TYR A 168 -2.99 -28.30 -17.83
C TYR A 168 -2.30 -27.04 -18.35
N VAL A 169 -2.50 -26.69 -19.63
CA VAL A 169 -1.87 -25.50 -20.23
C VAL A 169 -2.30 -24.22 -19.51
N GLU A 170 -3.57 -24.09 -19.13
CA GLU A 170 -4.06 -22.95 -18.35
C GLU A 170 -3.36 -22.84 -17.00
N ALA A 171 -3.30 -23.94 -16.24
CA ALA A 171 -2.62 -23.96 -14.94
C ALA A 171 -1.10 -23.74 -15.06
N TYR A 172 -0.47 -24.25 -16.12
CA TYR A 172 0.94 -24.04 -16.41
C TYR A 172 1.24 -22.56 -16.68
N VAL A 173 0.45 -21.90 -17.54
CA VAL A 173 0.63 -20.48 -17.85
C VAL A 173 0.44 -19.62 -16.61
N GLU A 174 -0.58 -19.89 -15.79
CA GLU A 174 -0.78 -19.18 -14.53
C GLU A 174 0.42 -19.34 -13.58
N TYR A 175 0.92 -20.56 -13.39
CA TYR A 175 2.07 -20.84 -12.55
C TYR A 175 3.33 -20.10 -13.03
N VAL A 176 3.65 -20.18 -14.32
CA VAL A 176 4.87 -19.57 -14.88
C VAL A 176 4.81 -18.05 -14.81
N HIS A 177 3.69 -17.43 -15.22
CA HIS A 177 3.54 -15.96 -15.12
C HIS A 177 3.61 -15.47 -13.68
N TYR A 178 3.08 -16.24 -12.72
CA TYR A 178 3.17 -15.87 -11.31
C TYR A 178 4.61 -15.88 -10.80
N VAL A 179 5.39 -16.92 -11.15
CA VAL A 179 6.80 -17.02 -10.78
C VAL A 179 7.65 -15.94 -11.43
N GLU A 180 7.44 -15.69 -12.73
CA GLU A 180 8.12 -14.61 -13.47
C GLU A 180 7.81 -13.24 -12.86
N GLY A 181 6.52 -12.94 -12.63
CA GLY A 181 6.11 -11.67 -12.03
C GLY A 181 6.73 -11.44 -10.65
N LEU A 182 6.79 -12.48 -9.80
CA LEU A 182 7.47 -12.38 -8.51
C LEU A 182 8.99 -12.17 -8.66
N HIS A 183 9.63 -12.91 -9.55
CA HIS A 183 11.06 -12.77 -9.82
C HIS A 183 11.41 -11.34 -10.27
N ASP A 184 10.62 -10.76 -11.16
CA ASP A 184 10.88 -9.42 -11.69
C ASP A 184 10.62 -8.33 -10.64
N MET A 185 9.54 -8.46 -9.86
CA MET A 185 9.24 -7.55 -8.74
C MET A 185 10.35 -7.55 -7.68
N ILE A 186 10.96 -8.69 -7.39
CA ILE A 186 12.00 -8.83 -6.36
C ILE A 186 13.40 -8.53 -6.90
N GLY A 187 13.70 -9.00 -8.12
CA GLY A 187 15.00 -8.87 -8.77
C GLY A 187 15.30 -7.47 -9.27
N GLY A 188 14.35 -6.53 -9.18
CA GLY A 188 14.55 -5.12 -9.55
C GLY A 188 14.77 -4.91 -11.05
N LYS A 189 14.36 -5.87 -11.88
CA LYS A 189 14.34 -5.65 -13.33
C LYS A 189 13.05 -4.90 -13.67
N GLU A 190 13.19 -3.62 -14.00
CA GLU A 190 12.21 -2.95 -14.85
C GLU A 190 11.91 -3.87 -16.04
N GLY A 191 10.62 -4.08 -16.31
CA GLY A 191 10.11 -5.16 -17.15
C GLY A 191 10.93 -5.44 -18.41
N HIS A 192 11.12 -6.72 -18.69
CA HIS A 192 11.61 -7.17 -19.97
C HIS A 192 10.64 -6.69 -21.06
N ASN A 193 11.00 -5.56 -21.69
CA ASN A 193 10.50 -5.16 -23.00
C ASN A 193 10.85 -6.29 -23.97
N HIS A 194 9.92 -7.20 -24.21
CA HIS A 194 9.90 -8.00 -25.41
C HIS A 194 9.39 -7.09 -26.53
N GLU A 195 10.32 -6.38 -27.17
CA GLU A 195 10.13 -5.84 -28.51
C GLU A 195 10.09 -7.01 -29.50
N GLU A 196 8.95 -7.19 -30.15
CA GLU A 196 8.85 -7.69 -31.52
C GLU A 196 7.99 -6.72 -32.36
#